data_AF-A0A2T4WH66-F1
#
_entry.id   AF-A0A2T4WH66-F1
#
_cell.length_a   1.000
_cell.length_b   1.000
_cell.length_c   1.000
_cell.angle_alpha   90.00
_cell.angle_beta   90.00
_cell.angle_gamma   90.00
#
_symmetry.space_group_name_H-M   'P 1'
#
loop_
_entity.id
_entity.type
_entity.pdbx_description
1 polymer ?
#
loop_
_entity_poly.entity_id
_entity_poly.type
_entity_poly.pdbx_seq_one_letter_code
_entity_poly.pdbx_strand_id
1 'polypeptide(L)' 'MRSTKLKIKNRKGIILNAHLELPANQKPNYYAIFAHCFTCSSSLSAVRHVSRALTQDAFAVVRFDFTGLG' A
#
# COMPACT_ATOMS: atom_id res chain seq x y z
N MET A 1 -11.10 -7.10 1.07
CA MET A 1 -9.62 -6.99 1.01
C MET A 1 -9.07 -7.13 2.41
N ARG A 2 -8.04 -7.96 2.59
CA ARG A 2 -7.33 -8.04 3.87
C ARG A 2 -6.16 -7.05 3.80
N SER A 3 -6.15 -6.07 4.70
CA SER A 3 -5.02 -5.14 4.85
C SER A 3 -4.19 -5.55 6.06
N THR A 4 -2.89 -5.75 5.87
CA THR A 4 -1.94 -6.11 6.94
C THR A 4 -0.87 -5.04 7.02
N LYS A 5 -0.60 -4.52 8.22
CA LYS A 5 0.47 -3.53 8.43
C LYS A 5 1.84 -4.19 8.31
N LEU A 6 2.73 -3.61 7.53
CA LEU A 6 4.11 -4.04 7.36
C LEU A 6 5.05 -3.06 8.07
N LYS A 7 6.11 -3.60 8.69
CA LYS A 7 7.21 -2.82 9.27
C LYS A 7 8.40 -2.91 8.34
N ILE A 8 8.65 -1.87 7.55
CA ILE A 8 9.78 -1.82 6.61
C ILE A 8 10.80 -0.81 7.15
N LYS A 9 12.03 -1.25 7.42
CA LYS A 9 13.12 -0.36 7.86
C LYS A 9 13.88 0.16 6.64
N ASN A 10 13.99 1.48 6.49
CA ASN A 10 14.78 2.08 5.43
C ASN A 10 16.29 2.11 5.78
N ARG A 11 17.13 2.53 4.82
CA ARG A 11 18.59 2.61 4.99
C ARG A 11 19.04 3.56 6.12
N LYS A 12 18.22 4.55 6.47
CA LYS A 12 18.46 5.50 7.58
C LYS A 12 17.98 4.96 8.94
N GLY A 13 17.43 3.76 8.98
CA GLY A 13 16.92 3.12 10.19
C GLY A 13 15.50 3.52 10.60
N ILE A 14 14.80 4.30 9.78
CA ILE A 14 13.42 4.76 10.02
C ILE A 14 12.45 3.64 9.60
N ILE A 15 11.43 3.38 10.44
CA ILE A 15 10.35 2.44 10.11
C ILE A 15 9.33 3.18 9.25
N LEU A 16 9.11 2.68 8.03
CA LEU A 16 8.11 3.16 7.10
C LEU A 16 6.73 2.61 7.47
N ASN A 17 5.70 3.45 7.35
CA ASN A 17 4.31 3.01 7.43
C ASN A 17 3.92 2.38 6.10
N ALA A 18 3.84 1.05 6.10
CA ALA A 18 3.47 0.27 4.93
C ALA A 18 2.28 -0.65 5.23
N HIS A 19 1.46 -0.90 4.22
CA HIS A 19 0.30 -1.76 4.26
C HIS A 19 0.31 -2.69 3.05
N LEU A 20 0.18 -3.99 3.30
CA LEU A 20 -0.06 -4.99 2.28
C LEU A 20 -1.56 -5.22 2.13
N GLU A 21 -2.07 -5.05 0.94
CA GLU A 21 -3.45 -5.36 0.58
C GLU A 21 -3.51 -6.59 -0.30
N LEU A 22 -4.26 -7.59 0.18
CA LEU A 22 -4.48 -8.84 -0.54
C LEU A 22 -5.85 -8.85 -1.23
N PRO A 23 -5.96 -9.49 -2.41
CA PRO A 23 -7.25 -9.77 -3.05
C PRO A 23 -8.18 -10.52 -2.10
N ALA A 24 -9.49 -10.29 -2.21
CA ALA A 24 -10.45 -10.83 -1.24
C ALA A 24 -10.53 -12.37 -1.26
N ASN A 25 -10.46 -13.00 -2.45
CA ASN A 25 -10.81 -14.42 -2.62
C ASN A 25 -9.79 -15.22 -3.43
N GLN A 26 -8.57 -14.71 -3.63
CA GLN A 26 -7.59 -15.35 -4.50
C GLN A 26 -6.16 -15.09 -4.05
N LYS A 27 -5.29 -16.09 -4.26
CA LYS A 27 -3.85 -15.95 -4.07
C LYS A 27 -3.37 -14.92 -5.10
N PRO A 28 -2.60 -13.89 -4.71
CA PRO A 28 -2.17 -12.87 -5.65
C PRO A 28 -1.26 -13.49 -6.72
N ASN A 29 -1.56 -13.21 -7.98
CA ASN A 29 -0.73 -13.64 -9.11
C ASN A 29 0.49 -12.73 -9.28
N TYR A 30 0.34 -11.47 -8.88
CA TYR A 30 1.34 -10.42 -9.04
C TYR A 30 1.40 -9.53 -7.80
N TYR A 31 2.53 -8.86 -7.62
CA TYR A 31 2.75 -7.88 -6.56
C TYR A 31 3.06 -6.52 -7.17
N ALA A 32 2.43 -5.47 -6.65
CA ALA A 32 2.68 -4.09 -7.05
C ALA A 32 3.09 -3.27 -5.83
N ILE A 33 4.06 -2.37 -6.01
CA ILE A 33 4.44 -1.39 -5.00
C ILE A 33 3.80 -0.07 -5.39
N PHE A 34 2.91 0.44 -4.55
CA PHE A 34 2.28 1.73 -4.75
C PHE A 34 2.77 2.72 -3.70
N ALA A 35 3.82 3.43 -4.09
CA ALA A 35 4.37 4.55 -3.36
C ALA A 35 3.46 5.79 -3.49
N HIS A 36 3.06 6.37 -2.37
CA HIS A 36 2.34 7.64 -2.38
C HIS A 36 2.84 8.57 -1.26
N CYS A 37 2.46 9.84 -1.33
CA CYS A 37 2.71 10.84 -0.31
C CYS A 37 1.37 11.25 0.31
N PHE A 38 1.02 10.72 1.49
CA PHE A 38 -0.29 11.02 2.11
C PHE A 38 -0.46 12.52 2.42
N THR A 39 0.62 13.22 2.69
CA THR A 39 0.62 14.66 3.00
C THR A 39 0.64 15.55 1.75
N CYS A 40 0.94 15.01 0.57
CA CYS A 40 0.96 15.79 -0.67
C CYS A 40 -0.43 15.96 -1.30
N SER A 41 -1.44 15.19 -0.88
CA SER A 41 -2.80 15.35 -1.40
C SER A 41 -3.85 15.06 -0.33
N SER A 42 -4.86 15.91 -0.21
CA SER A 42 -6.00 15.78 0.70
C SER A 42 -6.93 14.58 0.39
N SER A 43 -6.66 13.79 -0.65
CA SER A 43 -7.56 12.75 -1.14
C SER A 43 -7.04 11.35 -0.86
N LEU A 44 -7.24 10.87 0.38
CA LEU A 44 -7.08 9.46 0.77
C LEU A 44 -7.90 8.50 -0.14
N SER A 45 -8.95 9.01 -0.77
CA SER A 45 -9.86 8.28 -1.66
C SER A 45 -9.16 7.79 -2.94
N ALA A 46 -8.31 8.61 -3.58
CA ALA A 46 -7.64 8.25 -4.82
C ALA A 46 -6.72 7.02 -4.62
N VAL A 47 -5.93 7.05 -3.55
CA VAL A 47 -5.04 5.93 -3.18
C VAL A 47 -5.83 4.65 -2.94
N ARG A 48 -6.96 4.75 -2.20
CA ARG A 48 -7.84 3.60 -1.93
C ARG A 48 -8.49 3.06 -3.20
N HIS A 49 -8.93 3.93 -4.12
CA HIS A 49 -9.54 3.50 -5.38
C HIS A 49 -8.54 2.79 -6.29
N VAL A 50 -7.31 3.32 -6.44
CA VAL A 50 -6.27 2.68 -7.24
C VAL A 50 -5.90 1.31 -6.68
N SER A 51 -5.69 1.19 -5.36
CA SER A 51 -5.37 -0.11 -4.78
C SER A 51 -6.52 -1.10 -4.88
N ARG A 52 -7.77 -0.64 -4.72
CA ARG A 52 -8.94 -1.49 -4.91
C ARG A 52 -9.03 -2.02 -6.33
N ALA A 53 -8.83 -1.17 -7.35
CA ALA A 53 -8.81 -1.60 -8.75
C ALA A 53 -7.71 -2.64 -9.00
N LEU A 54 -6.48 -2.37 -8.56
CA LEU A 54 -5.37 -3.33 -8.70
C LEU A 54 -5.65 -4.68 -8.01
N THR A 55 -6.26 -4.67 -6.82
CA THR A 55 -6.59 -5.93 -6.13
C THR A 55 -7.76 -6.70 -6.76
N GLN A 56 -8.63 -6.03 -7.51
CA GLN A 56 -9.65 -6.70 -8.34
C GLN A 56 -8.98 -7.45 -9.50
N ASP A 57 -7.90 -6.91 -10.05
CA ASP A 57 -7.07 -7.54 -11.08
C ASP A 57 -6.05 -8.56 -10.53
N ALA A 58 -6.29 -9.09 -9.33
CA ALA A 58 -5.47 -10.10 -8.65
C ALA A 58 -4.04 -9.67 -8.27
N PHE A 59 -3.76 -8.36 -8.19
CA PHE A 59 -2.51 -7.85 -7.60
C PHE A 59 -2.60 -7.81 -6.07
N ALA A 60 -1.53 -8.22 -5.41
CA ALA A 60 -1.25 -7.80 -4.04
C ALA A 60 -0.53 -6.45 -4.07
N VAL A 61 -1.04 -5.47 -3.34
CA VAL A 61 -0.52 -4.10 -3.38
C VAL A 61 0.17 -3.77 -2.07
N VAL A 62 1.46 -3.46 -2.11
CA VAL A 62 2.19 -2.85 -0.99
C VAL A 62 2.10 -1.35 -1.14
N ARG A 63 1.29 -0.72 -0.29
CA ARG A 63 1.25 0.74 -0.15
C ARG A 63 2.23 1.16 0.92
N PHE A 64 3.03 2.18 0.68
CA PHE A 64 3.83 2.79 1.73
C PHE A 64 3.89 4.31 1.57
N ASP A 65 3.90 5.01 2.71
CA ASP A 65 4.01 6.45 2.78
C ASP A 65 5.48 6.89 2.75
N PHE A 66 5.84 7.71 1.76
CA PHE A 66 7.18 8.28 1.62
C PHE A 66 7.53 9.29 2.71
N THR A 67 6.52 9.94 3.32
CA THR A 67 6.78 11.02 4.27
C THR A 67 7.08 10.53 5.68
N GLY A 68 6.76 9.26 5.97
CA GLY A 68 7.00 8.66 7.29
C GLY A 68 6.19 9.31 8.41
N LEU A 69 5.14 10.06 8.06
CA LEU A 69 4.40 10.89 9.00
C LEU A 69 3.20 10.19 9.64
N GLY A 70 2.84 8.98 9.19
CA GLY A 70 1.74 8.22 9.79
C GLY A 70 0.59 8.05 8.83
#